data_AF-A0A6N7LVH4-F1
#
_entry.id   AF-A0A6N7LVH4-F1
#
_cell.length_a   1.000
_cell.length_b   1.000
_cell.length_c   1.000
_cell.angle_alpha   90.00
_cell.angle_beta   90.00
_cell.angle_gamma   90.00
#
_symmetry.space_group_name_H-M   'P 1'
#
loop_
_entity.id
_entity.type
_entity.pdbx_description
1 polymer ?
#
loop_
_entity_poly.entity_id
_entity_poly.type
_entity_poly.pdbx_seq_one_letter_code
_entity_poly.pdbx_strand_id
1 'polypeptide(L)' 'MIGNAMAWGKTGYTILEEGELNRETWALDIHHYLIAQPNGENLPGRFTLEEARAKIEAIEADLGG' A
#
# COMPACT_ATOMS: atom_id res chain seq x y z
N MET A 1 -3.99 -8.96 -8.55
CA MET A 1 -2.98 -8.37 -9.45
C MET A 1 -2.47 -7.10 -8.80
N ILE A 2 -1.18 -6.79 -8.88
CA ILE A 2 -0.66 -5.49 -8.41
C ILE A 2 -0.67 -4.51 -9.59
N GLY A 3 -1.40 -3.42 -9.44
CA GLY A 3 -1.56 -2.38 -10.46
C GLY A 3 -0.44 -1.36 -10.47
N ASN A 4 -0.24 -0.76 -9.31
CA ASN A 4 0.72 0.31 -9.09
C ASN A 4 1.38 0.15 -7.72
N ALA A 5 2.57 0.73 -7.60
CA ALA A 5 3.35 0.80 -6.38
C ALA A 5 3.74 2.26 -6.11
N MET A 6 3.33 2.78 -4.96
CA MET A 6 3.58 4.17 -4.56
C MET A 6 4.49 4.20 -3.34
N ALA A 7 5.66 4.83 -3.46
CA ALA A 7 6.51 5.08 -2.30
C ALA A 7 5.79 6.06 -1.33
N TRP A 8 5.82 5.76 -0.04
CA TRP A 8 5.22 6.61 0.99
C TRP A 8 6.06 6.59 2.28
N GLY A 9 6.01 7.70 3.02
CA GLY A 9 6.86 7.91 4.18
C GLY A 9 8.30 8.29 3.83
N LYS A 10 9.17 8.24 4.82
CA LYS A 10 10.60 8.60 4.73
C LYS A 10 11.53 7.40 4.76
N THR A 11 11.04 6.24 5.18
CA THR A 11 11.86 5.07 5.49
C THR A 11 11.78 3.96 4.43
N GLY A 12 11.10 4.21 3.31
CA GLY A 12 11.07 3.30 2.16
C GLY A 12 9.88 2.35 2.11
N TYR A 13 8.79 2.65 2.81
CA TYR A 13 7.54 1.91 2.67
C TYR A 13 6.91 2.15 1.30
N THR A 14 6.19 1.15 0.80
CA THR A 14 5.48 1.21 -0.49
C THR A 14 4.04 0.77 -0.31
N ILE A 15 3.10 1.55 -0.83
CA ILE A 15 1.69 1.22 -0.91
C ILE A 15 1.43 0.55 -2.25
N LEU A 16 0.82 -0.64 -2.24
CA LEU A 16 0.54 -1.43 -3.44
C LEU A 16 -0.95 -1.47 -3.69
N GLU A 17 -1.37 -1.19 -4.93
CA GLU A 17 -2.76 -1.36 -5.38
C GLU A 17 -3.00 -2.83 -5.71
N GLU A 18 -3.84 -3.51 -4.92
CA GLU A 18 -4.28 -4.88 -5.22
C GLU A 18 -5.73 -4.86 -5.73
N GLY A 19 -5.91 -5.46 -6.90
CA GLY A 19 -7.20 -5.53 -7.56
C GLY A 19 -7.29 -6.61 -8.61
N GLU A 20 -8.36 -6.55 -9.40
CA GLU A 20 -8.61 -7.40 -10.53
C GLU A 20 -8.72 -6.61 -11.83
N LEU A 21 -8.31 -7.23 -12.95
CA LEU A 21 -8.47 -6.62 -14.27
C LEU A 21 -9.93 -6.74 -14.68
N ASN A 22 -10.59 -5.61 -14.88
CA ASN A 22 -11.91 -5.56 -15.48
C ASN A 22 -11.81 -5.92 -16.97
N ARG A 23 -12.48 -6.99 -17.38
CA ARG A 23 -12.36 -7.52 -18.77
C ARG A 23 -13.17 -6.73 -19.79
N GLU A 24 -14.09 -5.88 -19.34
CA GLU A 24 -14.92 -5.05 -20.21
C GLU A 24 -14.25 -3.70 -20.48
N THR A 25 -13.72 -3.07 -19.43
CA THR A 25 -13.09 -1.74 -19.51
C THR A 25 -11.58 -1.79 -19.67
N TRP A 26 -10.96 -2.94 -19.45
CA TRP A 26 -9.51 -3.15 -19.38
C TRP A 26 -8.81 -2.33 -18.29
N ALA A 27 -9.58 -1.69 -17.42
CA ALA A 27 -9.06 -0.98 -16.25
C ALA A 27 -8.80 -1.97 -15.11
N LEU A 28 -7.95 -1.57 -14.18
CA LEU A 28 -7.81 -2.28 -12.91
C LEU A 28 -8.87 -1.77 -11.93
N ASP A 29 -9.73 -2.67 -11.46
CA ASP A 29 -10.62 -2.40 -10.34
C ASP A 29 -9.84 -2.65 -9.03
N ILE A 30 -9.48 -1.56 -8.35
CA ILE A 30 -8.73 -1.61 -7.10
C ILE A 30 -9.68 -2.00 -5.97
N HIS A 31 -9.36 -3.09 -5.26
CA HIS A 31 -10.17 -3.55 -4.13
C HIS A 31 -9.67 -3.02 -2.81
N HIS A 32 -8.35 -3.00 -2.64
CA HIS A 32 -7.69 -2.56 -1.43
C HIS A 32 -6.22 -2.27 -1.70
N TYR A 33 -5.57 -1.72 -0.68
CA TYR A 33 -4.16 -1.41 -0.68
C TYR A 33 -3.43 -2.31 0.31
N LEU A 34 -2.22 -2.70 -0.06
CA LEU A 34 -1.27 -3.39 0.80
C LEU A 34 -0.13 -2.44 1.14
N ILE A 35 0.59 -2.73 2.23
CA ILE A 35 1.80 -1.98 2.60
C ILE A 35 2.97 -2.94 2.54
N ALA A 36 3.93 -2.67 1.65
CA ALA A 36 5.22 -3.33 1.63
C ALA A 36 6.21 -2.54 2.48
N GLN A 37 6.91 -3.27 3.35
CA GLN A 37 8.00 -2.76 4.18
C GLN A 37 9.28 -2.58 3.35
N PRO A 38 10.26 -1.79 3.82
CA PRO A 38 11.53 -1.58 3.12
C PRO A 38 12.33 -2.89 2.89
N ASN A 39 12.09 -3.91 3.71
CA ASN A 39 12.70 -5.23 3.57
C ASN A 39 12.02 -6.11 2.50
N GLY A 40 10.96 -5.62 1.84
CA GLY A 40 10.20 -6.32 0.80
C GLY A 40 9.05 -7.19 1.33
N GLU A 41 8.85 -7.27 2.64
CA GLU A 41 7.73 -8.03 3.22
C GLU A 41 6.47 -7.17 3.34
N ASN A 42 5.29 -7.78 3.17
CA ASN A 42 4.04 -7.08 3.37
C ASN A 42 3.64 -7.03 4.84
N LEU A 43 3.17 -5.86 5.29
CA LEU A 43 2.45 -5.78 6.55
C LEU A 43 1.12 -6.53 6.41
N PRO A 44 0.69 -7.24 7.47
CA PRO A 44 -0.59 -7.92 7.45
C PRO A 44 -1.74 -6.91 7.43
N GLY A 45 -2.68 -7.11 6.52
CA GLY A 45 -3.90 -6.32 6.44
C GLY A 45 -4.28 -5.95 5.01
N ARG A 46 -5.46 -5.36 4.90
CA ARG A 46 -5.98 -4.74 3.68
C ARG A 46 -6.50 -3.38 4.09
N PHE A 47 -6.10 -2.36 3.36
CA PHE A 47 -6.32 -0.97 3.75
C PHE A 47 -7.03 -0.22 2.63
N THR A 48 -7.72 0.86 2.98
CA THR A 48 -7.92 1.97 2.04
C THR A 48 -6.60 2.73 1.85
N LEU A 49 -6.54 3.61 0.85
CA LEU A 49 -5.34 4.42 0.60
C LEU A 49 -5.03 5.33 1.81
N GLU A 50 -6.06 5.92 2.41
CA GLU A 50 -5.92 6.80 3.56
C GLU A 50 -5.42 6.04 4.80
N GLU A 51 -5.99 4.86 5.07
CA GLU A 51 -5.53 3.99 6.17
C GLU A 51 -4.09 3.53 5.97
N ALA A 52 -3.69 3.19 4.74
CA ALA A 52 -2.33 2.78 4.44
C ALA A 52 -1.32 3.91 4.72
N ARG A 53 -1.63 5.13 4.29
CA ARG A 53 -0.79 6.33 4.55
C ARG A 53 -0.67 6.60 6.04
N ALA A 54 -1.82 6.67 6.73
CA ALA A 54 -1.86 6.92 8.17
C ALA A 54 -1.11 5.85 8.96
N LYS A 55 -1.20 4.58 8.55
CA LYS A 55 -0.48 3.47 9.19
C LYS A 55 1.04 3.64 9.06
N ILE A 56 1.55 3.97 7.88
CA ILE A 56 2.98 4.21 7.64
C ILE A 56 3.44 5.41 8.48
N GLU A 57 2.70 6.51 8.47
CA GLU A 57 3.04 7.71 9.25
C GLU A 57 3.09 7.42 10.75
N ALA A 58 2.15 6.62 11.26
CA ALA A 58 2.14 6.20 12.67
C ALA A 58 3.35 5.30 13.01
N ILE A 59 3.72 4.37 12.12
CA ILE A 59 4.91 3.52 12.32
C ILE A 59 6.18 4.37 12.34
N GLU A 60 6.32 5.32 11.42
CA GLU A 60 7.50 6.20 11.37
C GLU A 60 7.59 7.14 12.56
N ALA A 61 6.45 7.62 13.07
CA ALA A 61 6.39 8.44 14.27
C ALA A 61 6.84 7.65 15.51
N ASP A 62 6.47 6.37 15.63
CA ASP A 62 6.86 5.49 16.73
C ASP A 62 8.37 5.16 16.71
N LEU A 63 8.94 4.98 15.51
CA LEU A 63 10.38 4.72 15.34
C LEU A 63 11.28 5.94 15.53
N GLY A 64 10.70 7.15 15.49
CA GLY A 64 11.41 8.43 15.61
C GLY A 64 11.32 9.10 16.99
N GLY A 65 10.71 8.44 17.98
CA GLY A 65 10.52 8.92 19.36
C GLY A 65 11.56 8.44 20.36
#